data_AF-A0A5K1JZB8-F1
#
_entry.id   AF-A0A5K1JZB8-F1
#
_cell.length_a   1.000
_cell.length_b   1.000
_cell.length_c   1.000
_cell.angle_alpha   90.00
_cell.angle_beta   90.00
_cell.angle_gamma   90.00
#
_symmetry.space_group_name_H-M   'P 1'
#
loop_
_entity.id
_entity.type
_entity.pdbx_description
1 polymer ?
#
loop_
_entity_poly.entity_id
_entity_poly.type
_entity_poly.pdbx_seq_one_letter_code
_entity_poly.pdbx_strand_id
1 'polypeptide(L)'
;MGQLAIGVEFTTTMHERDVEARLKEAVVRLRFECPLVAATIERGLHHPEFGSWVYAPLHSADRARKWANDTVHYLSDPIDPDSFVKSTIEKKAIPYVLADGSEQYLRVYLTRPDGRLNTYFLCLHSSHSIIDGRPGLNALSLLLEWMTTPDLPRVDQLAWGTEHNNLPPGPITATGGPREDWSTKGAELVETLFA
;
A
#
# COMPACT_ATOMS: atom_id res chain seq x y z
N MET A 1 12.37 -3.84 11.90
CA MET A 1 11.28 -3.14 11.17
C MET A 1 10.01 -3.93 11.42
N GLY A 2 8.97 -3.30 11.98
CA GLY A 2 7.70 -3.98 12.24
C GLY A 2 7.00 -4.35 10.93
N GLN A 3 6.33 -5.49 10.91
CA GLN A 3 5.50 -5.93 9.80
C GLN A 3 4.07 -6.12 10.28
N LEU A 4 3.11 -5.93 9.39
CA LEU A 4 1.69 -6.09 9.62
C LEU A 4 1.13 -7.00 8.53
N ALA A 5 0.31 -7.98 8.92
CA ALA A 5 -0.59 -8.66 7.99
C ALA A 5 -2.03 -8.51 8.50
N ILE A 6 -2.92 -8.05 7.63
CA ILE A 6 -4.34 -7.83 7.94
C ILE A 6 -5.17 -8.28 6.76
N GLY A 7 -6.27 -8.98 7.01
CA GLY A 7 -7.11 -9.50 5.94
C GLY A 7 -8.57 -9.61 6.32
N VAL A 8 -9.39 -9.86 5.31
CA VAL A 8 -10.84 -9.98 5.40
C VAL A 8 -11.31 -11.09 4.47
N GLU A 9 -12.22 -11.92 4.99
CA GLU A 9 -12.98 -12.86 4.17
C GLU A 9 -14.20 -12.16 3.57
N PHE A 10 -14.48 -12.45 2.31
CA PHE A 10 -15.66 -11.93 1.62
C PHE A 10 -16.25 -12.95 0.66
N THR A 11 -17.51 -12.73 0.32
CA THR A 11 -18.22 -13.47 -0.72
C THR A 11 -18.56 -12.53 -1.87
N THR A 12 -18.64 -13.06 -3.08
CA THR A 12 -18.94 -12.25 -4.26
C THR A 12 -19.80 -13.00 -5.28
N THR A 13 -20.49 -12.24 -6.13
CA THR A 13 -21.15 -12.78 -7.33
C THR A 13 -20.29 -12.62 -8.58
N MET A 14 -19.11 -11.97 -8.46
CA MET A 14 -18.16 -11.85 -9.56
C MET A 14 -17.67 -13.23 -10.01
N HIS A 15 -17.50 -13.39 -11.32
CA HIS A 15 -16.91 -14.61 -11.86
C HIS A 15 -15.44 -14.69 -11.43
N GLU A 16 -14.96 -15.87 -11.06
CA GLU A 16 -13.60 -16.09 -10.54
C GLU A 16 -12.51 -15.40 -11.38
N ARG A 17 -12.56 -15.60 -12.71
CA ARG A 17 -11.63 -14.99 -13.67
C ARG A 17 -11.52 -13.46 -13.58
N ASP A 18 -12.57 -12.80 -13.08
CA ASP A 18 -12.64 -11.34 -13.00
C ASP A 18 -12.15 -10.83 -11.64
N VAL A 19 -12.14 -11.65 -10.58
CA VAL A 19 -11.80 -11.22 -9.21
C VAL A 19 -10.36 -10.72 -9.14
N GLU A 20 -9.41 -11.49 -9.70
CA GLU A 20 -7.99 -11.09 -9.72
C GLU A 20 -7.78 -9.82 -10.57
N ALA A 21 -8.40 -9.75 -11.75
CA ALA A 21 -8.29 -8.59 -12.64
C ALA A 21 -8.85 -7.32 -11.99
N ARG A 22 -10.00 -7.42 -11.32
CA ARG A 22 -10.62 -6.31 -10.57
C ARG A 22 -9.75 -5.89 -9.39
N LEU A 23 -9.17 -6.85 -8.67
CA LEU A 23 -8.26 -6.55 -7.57
C LEU A 23 -7.00 -5.82 -8.07
N LYS A 24 -6.41 -6.24 -9.18
CA LYS A 24 -5.25 -5.56 -9.78
C LYS A 24 -5.56 -4.12 -10.18
N GLU A 25 -6.70 -3.88 -10.83
CA GLU A 25 -7.15 -2.52 -11.16
C GLU A 25 -7.42 -1.68 -9.89
N ALA A 26 -8.02 -2.27 -8.84
CA ALA A 26 -8.22 -1.62 -7.56
C ALA A 26 -6.89 -1.28 -6.85
N VAL A 27 -5.88 -2.14 -6.94
CA VAL A 27 -4.53 -1.90 -6.40
C VAL A 27 -3.79 -0.81 -7.16
N VAL A 28 -3.96 -0.72 -8.49
CA VAL A 28 -3.46 0.41 -9.29
C VAL A 28 -4.08 1.72 -8.81
N ARG A 29 -5.40 1.74 -8.60
CA ARG A 29 -6.11 2.90 -8.06
C ARG A 29 -5.65 3.23 -6.65
N LEU A 30 -5.42 2.24 -5.78
CA LEU A 30 -4.88 2.44 -4.44
C LEU A 30 -3.53 3.15 -4.47
N ARG A 31 -2.65 2.79 -5.41
CA ARG A 31 -1.38 3.50 -5.58
C ARG A 31 -1.57 4.96 -5.98
N PHE A 32 -2.58 5.28 -6.78
CA PHE A 32 -2.85 6.66 -7.19
C PHE A 32 -3.43 7.48 -6.04
N GLU A 33 -4.47 6.96 -5.37
CA GLU A 33 -5.21 7.68 -4.31
C GLU A 33 -4.48 7.66 -2.96
N CYS A 34 -3.63 6.67 -2.72
CA CYS A 34 -2.90 6.46 -1.47
C CYS A 34 -1.41 6.17 -1.77
N PRO A 35 -0.66 7.11 -2.36
CA PRO A 35 0.68 6.88 -2.90
C PRO A 35 1.68 6.28 -1.90
N LEU A 36 1.50 6.54 -0.60
CA LEU A 36 2.37 6.00 0.45
C LEU A 36 2.48 4.46 0.41
N VAL A 37 1.44 3.74 -0.05
CA VAL A 37 1.46 2.27 -0.16
C VAL A 37 2.54 1.73 -1.11
N ALA A 38 3.04 2.59 -2.00
CA ALA A 38 4.09 2.26 -2.97
C ALA A 38 5.39 3.04 -2.73
N ALA A 39 5.55 3.68 -1.56
CA ALA A 39 6.80 4.31 -1.17
C ALA A 39 7.86 3.27 -0.77
N THR A 40 9.13 3.62 -0.97
CA THR A 40 10.29 2.92 -0.42
C THR A 40 10.70 3.55 0.91
N ILE A 41 11.55 2.85 1.66
CA ILE A 41 12.09 3.34 2.94
C ILE A 41 13.61 3.44 2.81
N GLU A 42 14.09 4.66 2.58
CA GLU A 42 15.50 4.94 2.33
C GLU A 42 16.16 5.55 3.57
N ARG A 43 17.36 5.07 3.92
CA ARG A 43 18.12 5.56 5.07
C ARG A 43 19.14 6.61 4.63
N GLY A 44 19.47 7.53 5.53
CA GLY A 44 20.55 8.50 5.31
C GLY A 44 20.18 9.70 4.42
N LEU A 45 18.90 9.85 4.05
CA LEU A 45 18.44 11.04 3.32
C LEU A 45 18.28 12.26 4.24
N HIS A 46 17.54 12.10 5.34
CA HIS A 46 17.30 13.18 6.31
C HIS A 46 18.02 12.97 7.64
N HIS A 47 18.31 11.72 8.00
CA HIS A 47 19.04 11.35 9.21
C HIS A 47 19.77 10.02 8.99
N PRO A 48 21.01 9.83 9.51
CA PRO A 48 21.78 8.60 9.31
C PRO A 48 21.10 7.35 9.88
N GLU A 49 20.31 7.50 10.94
CA GLU A 49 19.70 6.36 11.65
C GLU A 49 18.25 6.08 11.26
N PHE A 50 17.53 7.05 10.67
CA PHE A 50 16.11 6.93 10.37
C PHE A 50 15.84 6.61 8.90
N GLY A 51 14.75 5.89 8.66
CA GLY A 51 14.21 5.67 7.32
C GLY A 51 13.33 6.85 6.91
N SER A 52 13.42 7.23 5.64
CA SER A 52 12.61 8.26 5.00
C SER A 52 11.68 7.59 3.99
N TRP A 53 10.40 7.96 3.99
CA TRP A 53 9.48 7.52 2.94
C TRP A 53 9.82 8.26 1.65
N VAL A 54 10.17 7.51 0.61
CA VAL A 54 10.45 8.06 -0.71
C VAL A 54 9.40 7.54 -1.68
N TYR A 55 8.67 8.47 -2.27
CA TYR A 55 7.66 8.15 -3.28
C TYR A 55 8.08 8.69 -4.64
N ALA A 56 8.14 7.80 -5.63
CA ALA A 56 8.39 8.14 -7.02
C ALA A 56 7.09 8.00 -7.84
N PRO A 57 6.53 9.12 -8.35
CA PRO A 57 5.39 9.07 -9.25
C PRO A 57 5.68 8.26 -10.51
N LEU A 58 4.67 7.56 -11.01
CA LEU A 58 4.69 6.88 -12.29
C LEU A 58 4.13 7.79 -13.37
N HIS A 59 4.74 7.76 -14.55
CA HIS A 59 4.31 8.57 -15.68
C HIS A 59 3.23 7.91 -16.55
N SER A 60 2.76 6.71 -16.20
CA SER A 60 1.76 5.98 -17.01
C SER A 60 1.05 4.88 -16.24
N ALA A 61 -0.18 4.58 -16.67
CA ALA A 61 -0.96 3.45 -16.17
C ALA A 61 -0.28 2.10 -16.42
N ASP A 62 0.47 1.93 -17.51
CA ASP A 62 1.11 0.65 -17.82
C ASP A 62 2.22 0.32 -16.81
N ARG A 63 2.99 1.32 -16.38
CA ARG A 63 3.94 1.14 -15.27
C ARG A 63 3.22 0.80 -13.97
N ALA A 64 2.06 1.40 -13.73
CA ALA A 64 1.27 1.13 -12.53
C ALA A 64 0.70 -0.30 -12.53
N ARG A 65 0.22 -0.78 -13.69
CA ARG A 65 -0.22 -2.16 -13.88
C ARG A 65 0.92 -3.15 -13.72
N LYS A 66 2.12 -2.85 -14.25
CA LYS A 66 3.32 -3.67 -14.01
C LYS A 66 3.60 -3.78 -12.51
N TRP A 67 3.61 -2.65 -11.80
CA TRP A 67 3.79 -2.66 -10.35
C TRP A 67 2.73 -3.51 -9.64
N ALA A 68 1.45 -3.36 -9.99
CA ALA A 68 0.37 -4.15 -9.41
C ALA A 68 0.48 -5.65 -9.69
N ASN A 69 0.99 -6.05 -10.87
CA ASN A 69 1.28 -7.45 -11.17
C ASN A 69 2.37 -8.03 -10.27
N ASP A 70 3.37 -7.22 -9.90
CA ASP A 70 4.40 -7.62 -8.94
C ASP A 70 3.87 -7.62 -7.50
N THR A 71 2.85 -6.82 -7.18
CA THR A 71 2.27 -6.63 -5.83
C THR A 71 1.17 -7.65 -5.48
N VAL A 72 0.34 -8.03 -6.44
CA VAL A 72 -0.84 -8.90 -6.24
C VAL A 72 -0.49 -10.35 -6.51
N HIS A 73 -0.80 -11.22 -5.55
CA HIS A 73 -0.58 -12.66 -5.64
C HIS A 73 -1.89 -13.42 -5.41
N TYR A 74 -2.36 -14.11 -6.45
CA TYR A 74 -3.44 -15.10 -6.33
C TYR A 74 -2.85 -16.46 -5.93
N LEU A 75 -3.35 -17.03 -4.83
CA LEU A 75 -2.98 -18.35 -4.35
C LEU A 75 -4.16 -19.28 -4.62
N SER A 76 -3.97 -20.24 -5.52
CA SER A 76 -5.04 -21.11 -6.03
C SER A 76 -5.52 -22.13 -5.02
N ASP A 77 -4.61 -22.59 -4.14
CA ASP A 77 -4.92 -23.62 -3.17
C ASP A 77 -5.69 -23.01 -1.98
N PRO A 78 -6.70 -23.69 -1.44
CA PRO A 78 -7.38 -23.23 -0.24
C PRO A 78 -6.41 -23.13 0.95
N ILE A 79 -6.44 -22.02 1.68
CA ILE A 79 -5.60 -21.78 2.86
C ILE A 79 -6.44 -21.14 3.96
N ASP A 80 -6.39 -21.74 5.15
CA ASP A 80 -6.96 -21.16 6.37
C ASP A 80 -6.41 -19.73 6.62
N PRO A 81 -7.28 -18.70 6.71
CA PRO A 81 -6.86 -17.30 6.83
C PRO A 81 -5.97 -17.00 8.03
N ASP A 82 -6.29 -17.53 9.22
CA ASP A 82 -5.52 -17.28 10.44
C ASP A 82 -4.11 -17.86 10.32
N SER A 83 -4.03 -19.11 9.83
CA SER A 83 -2.75 -19.76 9.52
C SER A 83 -1.96 -19.01 8.45
N PHE A 84 -2.64 -18.47 7.43
CA PHE A 84 -2.02 -17.68 6.38
C PHE A 84 -1.41 -16.38 6.91
N VAL A 85 -2.18 -15.60 7.68
CA VAL A 85 -1.71 -14.34 8.28
C VAL A 85 -0.50 -14.58 9.17
N LYS A 86 -0.61 -15.57 10.08
CA LYS A 86 0.48 -15.94 10.98
C LYS A 86 1.73 -16.37 10.22
N SER A 87 1.58 -17.28 9.26
CA SER A 87 2.72 -17.78 8.48
C SER A 87 3.35 -16.72 7.59
N THR A 88 2.58 -15.75 7.09
CA THR A 88 3.08 -14.62 6.31
C THR A 88 3.99 -13.74 7.16
N ILE A 89 3.55 -13.38 8.37
CA ILE A 89 4.36 -12.59 9.31
C ILE A 89 5.63 -13.36 9.72
N GLU A 90 5.52 -14.67 9.98
CA GLU A 90 6.65 -15.47 10.46
C GLU A 90 7.69 -15.79 9.37
N LYS A 91 7.24 -15.98 8.12
CA LYS A 91 8.08 -16.55 7.05
C LYS A 91 8.45 -15.57 5.94
N LYS A 92 7.78 -14.42 5.85
CA LYS A 92 8.06 -13.42 4.81
C LYS A 92 8.75 -12.21 5.42
N ALA A 93 9.85 -11.80 4.82
CA ALA A 93 10.58 -10.60 5.19
C ALA A 93 10.15 -9.44 4.29
N ILE A 94 10.06 -8.25 4.88
CA ILE A 94 9.91 -6.98 4.18
C ILE A 94 11.24 -6.22 4.31
N PRO A 95 11.77 -5.61 3.22
CA PRO A 95 11.16 -5.46 1.90
C PRO A 95 11.13 -6.73 1.06
N TYR A 96 10.16 -6.80 0.15
CA TYR A 96 10.14 -7.75 -0.94
C TYR A 96 11.05 -7.27 -2.07
N VAL A 97 12.17 -7.95 -2.27
CA VAL A 97 13.11 -7.64 -3.36
C VAL A 97 12.67 -8.38 -4.63
N LEU A 98 12.40 -7.63 -5.69
CA LEU A 98 12.02 -8.15 -7.00
C LEU A 98 13.26 -8.62 -7.79
N ALA A 99 13.04 -9.30 -8.91
CA ALA A 99 14.10 -9.80 -9.77
C ALA A 99 15.00 -8.69 -10.36
N ASP A 100 14.47 -7.47 -10.52
CA ASP A 100 15.22 -6.29 -10.97
C ASP A 100 15.93 -5.55 -9.82
N GLY A 101 15.86 -6.08 -8.60
CA GLY A 101 16.45 -5.49 -7.40
C GLY A 101 15.60 -4.41 -6.75
N SER A 102 14.45 -4.04 -7.33
CA SER A 102 13.56 -3.07 -6.71
C SER A 102 12.87 -3.63 -5.47
N GLU A 103 12.60 -2.77 -4.49
CA GLU A 103 11.96 -3.13 -3.24
C GLU A 103 10.47 -2.77 -3.24
N GLN A 104 9.64 -3.68 -2.74
CA GLN A 104 8.23 -3.41 -2.43
C GLN A 104 7.95 -3.66 -0.95
N TYR A 105 7.23 -2.73 -0.34
CA TYR A 105 6.86 -2.76 1.07
C TYR A 105 5.39 -3.17 1.30
N LEU A 106 4.68 -3.54 0.23
CA LEU A 106 3.31 -4.03 0.25
C LEU A 106 3.20 -5.28 -0.64
N ARG A 107 2.49 -6.29 -0.16
CA ARG A 107 1.91 -7.37 -0.94
C ARG A 107 0.42 -7.47 -0.67
N VAL A 108 -0.30 -7.85 -1.72
CA VAL A 108 -1.73 -8.11 -1.66
C VAL A 108 -1.95 -9.55 -2.06
N TYR A 109 -2.43 -10.36 -1.12
CA TYR A 109 -2.73 -11.77 -1.34
C TYR A 109 -4.23 -11.96 -1.50
N LEU A 110 -4.62 -12.72 -2.51
CA LEU A 110 -5.97 -13.20 -2.70
C LEU A 110 -5.91 -14.73 -2.71
N THR A 111 -6.64 -15.37 -1.80
CA THR A 111 -6.72 -16.82 -1.72
C THR A 111 -8.16 -17.25 -1.49
N ARG A 112 -8.42 -18.56 -1.52
CA ARG A 112 -9.68 -19.14 -1.05
C ARG A 112 -9.48 -19.63 0.39
N PRO A 113 -10.38 -19.30 1.34
CA PRO A 113 -10.26 -19.81 2.70
C PRO A 113 -10.57 -21.30 2.78
N ASP A 114 -11.48 -21.78 1.92
CA ASP A 114 -11.91 -23.17 1.85
C ASP A 114 -12.39 -23.55 0.43
N GLY A 115 -13.07 -24.69 0.29
CA GLY A 115 -13.59 -25.17 -0.98
C GLY A 115 -14.91 -24.51 -1.43
N ARG A 116 -15.46 -23.54 -0.70
CA ARG A 116 -16.73 -22.89 -1.08
C ARG A 116 -16.54 -22.03 -2.33
N LEU A 117 -17.55 -22.08 -3.19
CA LEU A 117 -17.57 -21.24 -4.39
C LEU A 117 -17.72 -19.77 -4.02
N ASN A 118 -16.96 -18.92 -4.72
CA ASN A 118 -16.99 -17.47 -4.61
C ASN A 118 -16.72 -16.88 -3.21
N THR A 119 -16.08 -17.66 -2.33
CA THR A 119 -15.54 -17.17 -1.06
C THR A 119 -14.05 -16.93 -1.22
N TYR A 120 -13.59 -15.75 -0.80
CA TYR A 120 -12.21 -15.34 -0.92
C TYR A 120 -11.71 -14.71 0.37
N PHE A 121 -10.40 -14.79 0.58
CA PHE A 121 -9.68 -14.08 1.62
C PHE A 121 -8.70 -13.11 0.97
N LEU A 122 -8.87 -11.82 1.27
CA LEU A 122 -7.98 -10.74 0.83
C LEU A 122 -7.10 -10.32 2.00
N CYS A 123 -5.78 -10.34 1.82
CA CYS A 123 -4.82 -9.99 2.85
C CYS A 123 -3.79 -8.98 2.34
N LEU A 124 -3.57 -7.92 3.12
CA LEU A 124 -2.46 -7.00 2.95
C LEU A 124 -1.32 -7.42 3.87
N HIS A 125 -0.13 -7.53 3.34
CA HIS A 125 1.10 -7.67 4.13
C HIS A 125 2.04 -6.52 3.82
N SER A 126 2.37 -5.74 4.83
CA SER A 126 3.12 -4.50 4.64
C SER A 126 4.02 -4.17 5.83
N SER A 127 4.99 -3.27 5.60
CA SER A 127 5.72 -2.68 6.71
C SER A 127 4.76 -1.87 7.58
N HIS A 128 4.91 -1.98 8.90
CA HIS A 128 4.17 -1.16 9.85
C HIS A 128 4.52 0.33 9.75
N SER A 129 5.63 0.65 9.06
CA SER A 129 6.00 2.01 8.72
C SER A 129 5.22 2.56 7.52
N ILE A 130 4.46 1.75 6.77
CA ILE A 130 3.65 2.21 5.63
C ILE A 130 2.16 2.09 5.95
N ILE A 131 1.76 0.98 6.56
CA ILE A 131 0.37 0.69 6.93
C ILE A 131 0.30 0.33 8.42
N ASP A 132 -0.66 0.93 9.12
CA ASP A 132 -1.03 0.57 10.50
C ASP A 132 -2.49 0.02 10.50
N GLY A 133 -3.03 -0.38 11.65
CA GLY A 133 -4.34 -1.02 11.78
C GLY A 133 -5.47 -0.28 11.07
N ARG A 134 -5.76 0.97 11.45
CA ARG A 134 -6.86 1.74 10.83
C ARG A 134 -6.63 2.06 9.35
N PRO A 135 -5.45 2.58 8.92
CA PRO A 135 -5.16 2.75 7.49
C PRO A 135 -5.24 1.46 6.68
N GLY A 136 -4.83 0.32 7.25
CA GLY A 136 -4.91 -0.99 6.61
C GLY A 136 -6.34 -1.46 6.41
N LEU A 137 -7.21 -1.29 7.40
CA LEU A 137 -8.64 -1.55 7.28
C LEU A 137 -9.30 -0.64 6.22
N ASN A 138 -8.93 0.64 6.18
CA ASN A 138 -9.42 1.56 5.17
C ASN A 138 -8.96 1.14 3.76
N ALA A 139 -7.70 0.72 3.60
CA ALA A 139 -7.19 0.22 2.33
C ALA A 139 -7.95 -1.04 1.87
N LEU A 140 -8.23 -1.99 2.77
CA LEU A 140 -9.08 -3.15 2.47
C LEU A 140 -10.49 -2.73 2.02
N SER A 141 -11.10 -1.77 2.72
CA SER A 141 -12.42 -1.23 2.35
C SER A 141 -12.41 -0.63 0.95
N LEU A 142 -11.43 0.21 0.63
CA LEU A 142 -11.29 0.84 -0.69
C LEU A 142 -11.07 -0.17 -1.80
N LEU A 143 -10.26 -1.21 -1.56
CA LEU A 143 -10.05 -2.28 -2.53
C LEU A 143 -11.37 -3.00 -2.83
N LEU A 144 -12.13 -3.40 -1.81
CA LEU A 144 -13.42 -4.07 -1.97
C LEU A 144 -14.45 -3.18 -2.68
N GLU A 145 -14.49 -1.88 -2.31
CA GLU A 145 -15.33 -0.88 -2.96
C GLU A 145 -14.99 -0.76 -4.46
N TRP A 146 -13.73 -0.55 -4.81
CA TRP A 146 -13.33 -0.36 -6.20
C TRP A 146 -13.41 -1.62 -7.06
N MET A 147 -13.28 -2.80 -6.45
CA MET A 147 -13.54 -4.07 -7.14
C MET A 147 -15.00 -4.19 -7.59
N THR A 148 -15.94 -3.56 -6.87
CA THR A 148 -17.39 -3.73 -7.06
C THR A 148 -18.08 -2.51 -7.67
N THR A 149 -17.45 -1.33 -7.64
CA THR A 149 -18.06 -0.09 -8.13
C THR A 149 -18.08 -0.07 -9.67
N PRO A 150 -19.27 -0.02 -10.31
CA PRO A 150 -19.36 0.17 -11.75
C PRO A 150 -18.94 1.60 -12.13
N ASP A 151 -18.50 1.78 -13.37
CA ASP A 151 -18.26 3.10 -13.97
C ASP A 151 -17.22 4.01 -13.27
N LEU A 152 -16.33 3.43 -12.45
CA LEU A 152 -15.14 4.16 -12.02
C LEU A 152 -14.33 4.62 -13.24
N PRO A 153 -13.70 5.81 -13.18
CA PRO A 153 -12.74 6.21 -14.20
C PRO A 153 -11.74 5.08 -14.44
N ARG A 154 -11.43 4.79 -15.69
CA ARG A 154 -10.43 3.76 -15.96
C ARG A 154 -9.08 4.23 -15.43
N VAL A 155 -8.21 3.33 -15.01
CA VAL A 155 -6.90 3.71 -14.45
C VAL A 155 -6.02 4.48 -15.45
N ASP A 156 -6.24 4.32 -16.76
CA ASP A 156 -5.56 5.10 -17.81
C ASP A 156 -6.09 6.52 -17.98
N GLN A 157 -7.23 6.85 -17.37
CA GLN A 157 -7.79 8.20 -17.32
C GLN A 157 -7.34 8.99 -16.08
N LEU A 158 -6.64 8.34 -15.14
CA LEU A 158 -6.06 9.01 -13.98
C LEU A 158 -4.87 9.89 -14.41
N ALA A 159 -4.69 11.02 -13.74
CA ALA A 159 -3.63 12.00 -14.03
C ALA A 159 -2.27 11.53 -13.49
N TRP A 160 -1.72 10.47 -14.07
CA TRP A 160 -0.41 9.93 -13.68
C TRP A 160 0.69 10.99 -13.74
N GLY A 161 1.60 10.94 -12.78
CA GLY A 161 2.62 11.96 -12.51
C GLY A 161 2.19 12.97 -11.46
N THR A 162 0.88 13.10 -11.17
CA THR A 162 0.36 14.03 -10.16
C THR A 162 -0.05 13.35 -8.86
N GLU A 163 0.13 12.04 -8.72
CA GLU A 163 -0.36 11.31 -7.55
C GLU A 163 0.34 11.69 -6.24
N HIS A 164 1.52 12.32 -6.29
CA HIS A 164 2.16 12.92 -5.12
C HIS A 164 1.28 13.97 -4.43
N ASN A 165 0.32 14.57 -5.13
CA ASN A 165 -0.66 15.50 -4.55
C ASN A 165 -1.62 14.80 -3.58
N ASN A 166 -1.73 13.47 -3.65
CA ASN A 166 -2.54 12.65 -2.74
C ASN A 166 -1.75 12.18 -1.51
N LEU A 167 -0.49 12.58 -1.36
CA LEU A 167 0.25 12.32 -0.12
C LEU A 167 -0.39 13.08 1.04
N PRO A 168 -0.41 12.50 2.25
CA PRO A 168 -0.93 13.20 3.41
C PRO A 168 -0.13 14.48 3.66
N PRO A 169 -0.77 15.55 4.17
CA PRO A 169 -0.07 16.76 4.54
C PRO A 169 1.04 16.42 5.55
N GLY A 170 2.23 16.98 5.34
CA GLY A 170 3.34 16.81 6.27
C GLY A 170 2.99 17.28 7.68
N PRO A 171 3.73 16.84 8.72
CA PRO A 171 3.38 17.09 10.13
C PRO A 171 3.22 18.57 10.48
N ILE A 172 3.97 19.45 9.82
CA ILE A 172 3.86 20.91 10.00
C ILE A 172 2.51 21.41 9.47
N THR A 173 2.13 21.01 8.26
CA THR A 173 0.84 21.37 7.66
C THR A 173 -0.32 20.76 8.44
N ALA A 174 -0.17 19.51 8.90
CA ALA A 174 -1.20 18.78 9.64
C ALA A 174 -1.50 19.37 11.03
N THR A 175 -0.54 20.09 11.64
CA THR A 175 -0.69 20.69 12.98
C THR A 175 -1.11 22.16 12.96
N GLY A 176 -1.57 22.68 11.82
CA GLY A 176 -2.04 24.06 11.66
C GLY A 176 -1.07 25.00 10.95
N GLY A 177 -0.05 24.43 10.28
CA GLY A 177 0.95 25.18 9.55
C GLY A 177 2.15 25.60 10.41
N PRO A 178 3.19 26.17 9.79
CA PRO A 178 4.31 26.71 10.53
C PRO A 178 3.83 27.83 11.47
N ARG A 179 4.32 27.85 12.71
CA ARG A 179 4.16 29.02 13.59
C ARG A 179 4.72 30.27 12.90
N GLU A 180 4.20 31.45 13.23
CA GLU A 180 4.67 32.73 12.66
C GLU A 180 6.20 32.95 12.85
N ASP A 181 6.81 32.32 13.85
CA ASP A 181 8.25 32.35 14.13
C ASP A 181 9.02 31.10 13.66
N TRP A 182 8.40 30.21 12.87
CA TRP A 182 9.03 28.97 12.39
C TRP A 182 10.32 29.23 11.60
N SER A 183 10.33 30.25 10.75
CA SER A 183 11.48 30.64 9.94
C SER A 183 12.67 31.18 10.76
N THR A 184 12.45 31.63 11.99
CA THR A 184 13.50 32.20 12.85
C THR A 184 13.90 31.29 14.00
N LYS A 185 12.95 30.62 14.66
CA LYS A 185 13.22 29.73 15.82
C LYS A 185 12.97 28.25 15.53
N GLY A 186 12.17 27.92 14.52
CA GLY A 186 11.86 26.53 14.17
C GLY A 186 13.06 25.78 13.60
N ALA A 187 13.89 26.44 12.79
CA ALA A 187 15.12 25.86 12.26
C ALA A 187 16.13 25.51 13.37
N GLU A 188 16.33 26.40 14.35
CA GLU A 188 17.17 26.14 15.52
C GLU A 188 16.65 24.97 16.36
N LEU A 189 15.32 24.85 16.53
CA LEU A 189 14.73 23.75 17.29
C LEU A 189 14.92 22.39 16.59
N VAL A 190 14.83 22.36 15.25
CA VAL A 190 15.10 21.16 14.44
C VAL A 190 16.59 20.79 14.51
N GLU A 191 17.49 21.76 14.40
CA GLU A 191 18.93 21.51 14.60
C GLU A 191 19.24 20.99 16.01
N THR A 192 18.55 21.48 17.05
CA THR A 192 18.80 21.04 18.44
C THR A 192 18.19 19.67 18.75
N LEU A 193 17.10 19.28 18.08
CA LEU A 193 16.42 17.98 18.28
C LEU A 193 17.02 16.84 17.45
N PHE A 194 17.80 17.17 16.41
CA PHE A 194 18.39 16.20 15.48
C PHE A 194 19.94 16.31 15.37
N ALA A 195 20.59 17.07 16.26
CA ALA A 195 22.03 17.01 16.50
C ALA A 195 22.37 15.96 17.58
#